data_AF-A0A7X6UE91-F1
#
_entry.id   AF-A0A7X6UE91-F1
#
_cell.length_a   1.000
_cell.length_b   1.000
_cell.length_c   1.000
_cell.angle_alpha   90.00
_cell.angle_beta   90.00
_cell.angle_gamma   90.00
#
_symmetry.space_group_name_H-M   'P 1'
#
loop_
_entity.id
_entity.type
_entity.pdbx_description
1 polymer ?
#
loop_
_entity_poly.entity_id
_entity_poly.type
_entity_poly.pdbx_seq_one_letter_code
_entity_poly.pdbx_strand_id
1 'polypeptide(L)'
;MDRQLIKEAALRAGLAPDEEMIRGLEFFIRRLKEENRRFNLTAITDDQDIAVLHLEDSWRAVPHIPQDARLVDLGTGAGFPGLVLRLVRPDLDVTL
;
A
#
# COMPACT_ATOMS: atom_id res chain seq x y z
N MET A 1 0.11 -0.40 -12.75
CA MET A 1 1.13 -1.29 -12.20
C MET A 1 0.85 -2.71 -12.59
N ASP A 2 1.90 -3.45 -12.95
CA ASP A 2 1.85 -4.87 -13.29
C ASP A 2 1.61 -5.73 -12.03
N ARG A 3 0.78 -6.78 -12.16
CA ARG A 3 0.47 -7.74 -11.08
C ARG A 3 1.69 -8.50 -10.59
N GLN A 4 2.61 -8.82 -11.50
CA GLN A 4 3.87 -9.48 -11.18
C GLN A 4 4.71 -8.61 -10.25
N LEU A 5 4.73 -7.29 -10.49
CA LEU A 5 5.46 -6.36 -9.64
C LEU A 5 4.87 -6.27 -8.23
N ILE A 6 3.53 -6.26 -8.09
CA ILE A 6 2.87 -6.32 -6.78
C ILE A 6 3.27 -7.58 -6.02
N LYS A 7 3.25 -8.74 -6.70
CA LYS A 7 3.63 -10.02 -6.08
C LYS A 7 5.08 -10.02 -5.63
N GLU A 8 5.99 -9.52 -6.46
CA GLU A 8 7.42 -9.44 -6.12
C GLU A 8 7.66 -8.53 -4.93
N ALA A 9 7.01 -7.35 -4.90
CA ALA A 9 7.05 -6.44 -3.76
C ALA A 9 6.53 -7.09 -2.47
N ALA A 10 5.40 -7.79 -2.54
CA ALA A 10 4.82 -8.49 -1.40
C ALA A 10 5.78 -9.56 -0.85
N LEU A 11 6.35 -10.38 -1.74
CA LEU A 11 7.33 -11.41 -1.36
C LEU A 11 8.59 -10.80 -0.73
N ARG A 12 9.11 -9.69 -1.28
CA ARG A 12 10.25 -8.95 -0.69
C ARG A 12 9.94 -8.40 0.70
N ALA A 13 8.69 -7.98 0.93
CA ALA A 13 8.21 -7.54 2.23
C ALA A 13 7.87 -8.70 3.20
N GLY A 14 8.02 -9.97 2.78
CA GLY A 14 7.72 -11.13 3.60
C GLY A 14 6.22 -11.45 3.71
N LEU A 15 5.40 -10.91 2.80
CA LEU A 15 3.96 -11.17 2.73
C LEU A 15 3.66 -12.29 1.73
N ALA A 16 2.63 -13.07 2.01
CA ALA A 16 2.08 -14.04 1.07
C ALA A 16 1.04 -13.36 0.18
N PRO A 17 1.31 -13.13 -1.12
CA PRO A 17 0.35 -12.45 -1.97
C PRO A 17 -0.85 -13.36 -2.28
N ASP A 18 -2.04 -12.87 -1.97
CA ASP A 18 -3.31 -13.46 -2.40
C ASP A 18 -4.01 -12.59 -3.45
N GLU A 19 -5.04 -13.16 -4.08
CA GLU A 19 -5.73 -12.52 -5.19
C GLU A 19 -6.56 -11.29 -4.76
N GLU A 20 -7.09 -11.26 -3.54
CA GLU A 20 -7.84 -10.12 -3.01
C GLU A 20 -6.91 -8.94 -2.74
N MET A 21 -5.78 -9.19 -2.07
CA MET A 21 -4.72 -8.22 -1.86
C MET A 21 -4.25 -7.61 -3.19
N ILE A 22 -3.93 -8.46 -4.18
CA ILE A 22 -3.43 -7.99 -5.48
C ILE A 22 -4.46 -7.09 -6.17
N ARG A 23 -5.73 -7.52 -6.25
CA ARG A 23 -6.79 -6.72 -6.89
C ARG A 23 -7.02 -5.39 -6.17
N GLY A 24 -7.00 -5.39 -4.84
CA GLY A 24 -7.14 -4.18 -4.04
C GLY A 24 -6.01 -3.18 -4.32
N LEU A 25 -4.77 -3.66 -4.40
CA LEU A 25 -3.60 -2.82 -4.70
C LEU A 25 -3.59 -2.32 -6.15
N GLU A 26 -3.95 -3.16 -7.12
CA GLU A 26 -4.12 -2.72 -8.51
C GLU A 26 -5.11 -1.58 -8.63
N PHE A 27 -6.27 -1.72 -7.97
CA PHE A 27 -7.30 -0.70 -7.94
C PHE A 27 -6.78 0.58 -7.29
N PHE A 28 -6.18 0.47 -6.10
CA PHE A 28 -5.66 1.60 -5.35
C PHE A 28 -4.60 2.37 -6.14
N ILE A 29 -3.61 1.68 -6.71
CA ILE A 29 -2.51 2.32 -7.45
C ILE A 29 -3.00 2.96 -8.74
N ARG A 30 -3.97 2.34 -9.42
CA ARG A 30 -4.63 2.97 -10.57
C ARG A 30 -5.29 4.29 -10.16
N ARG A 31 -6.08 4.28 -9.09
CA ARG A 31 -6.75 5.48 -8.57
C ARG A 31 -5.75 6.54 -8.11
N LEU A 32 -4.68 6.13 -7.42
CA LEU A 32 -3.58 7.01 -7.02
C LEU A 32 -3.01 7.74 -8.24
N LYS A 33 -2.66 7.02 -9.31
CA LYS A 33 -2.10 7.62 -10.53
C LYS A 33 -3.08 8.55 -11.25
N GLU A 34 -4.36 8.20 -11.28
CA GLU A 34 -5.41 9.03 -11.86
C GLU A 34 -5.57 10.35 -11.10
N GLU A 35 -5.69 10.30 -9.78
CA GLU A 35 -5.88 11.50 -8.96
C GLU A 35 -4.60 12.32 -8.83
N ASN A 36 -3.41 11.69 -8.89
CA ASN A 36 -2.13 12.40 -8.86
C ASN A 36 -2.00 13.40 -10.00
N ARG A 37 -2.57 13.11 -11.18
CA ARG A 37 -2.59 14.05 -12.32
C ARG A 37 -3.36 15.34 -12.05
N ARG A 38 -4.27 15.32 -11.07
CA ARG A 38 -5.14 16.45 -10.72
C ARG A 38 -4.64 17.18 -9.48
N PHE A 39 -4.06 16.45 -8.52
CA PHE A 39 -3.81 16.97 -7.18
C PHE A 39 -2.34 16.89 -6.72
N ASN A 40 -1.42 16.33 -7.52
CA ASN A 40 0.00 16.18 -7.15
C ASN A 40 0.20 15.51 -5.77
N LEU A 41 -0.53 14.42 -5.53
CA LEU A 41 -0.50 13.61 -4.31
C LEU A 41 0.89 13.03 -3.98
N THR A 42 1.71 12.74 -5.00
CA THR A 42 3.05 12.17 -4.88
C THR A 42 3.92 12.55 -6.07
N ALA A 43 5.20 12.84 -5.83
CA ALA A 43 6.21 13.01 -6.88
C ALA A 43 6.64 11.67 -7.49
N ILE A 44 6.42 10.55 -6.79
CA ILE A 44 6.73 9.20 -7.23
C ILE A 44 5.58 8.70 -8.12
N THR A 45 5.86 8.48 -9.40
CA THR A 45 4.86 8.05 -10.39
C THR A 45 5.23 6.78 -11.16
N ASP A 46 6.51 6.41 -11.15
CA ASP A 46 6.98 5.18 -11.77
C ASP A 46 6.46 3.96 -11.02
N ASP A 47 6.10 2.90 -11.75
CA ASP A 47 5.56 1.69 -11.13
C ASP A 47 6.57 0.98 -10.22
N GLN A 48 7.87 0.95 -10.59
CA GLN A 48 8.91 0.35 -9.76
C GLN A 48 9.14 1.15 -8.48
N ASP A 49 9.19 2.48 -8.60
CA ASP A 49 9.38 3.34 -7.43
C ASP A 49 8.17 3.28 -6.50
N ILE A 50 6.94 3.21 -7.02
CA ILE A 50 5.74 2.98 -6.18
C ILE A 50 5.84 1.64 -5.46
N ALA A 51 6.25 0.57 -6.15
CA ALA A 51 6.38 -0.74 -5.52
C ALA A 51 7.38 -0.72 -4.35
N VAL A 52 8.53 -0.08 -4.52
CA VAL A 52 9.59 -0.05 -3.49
C VAL A 52 9.30 0.98 -2.39
N LEU A 53 9.09 2.24 -2.78
CA LEU A 53 9.06 3.37 -1.85
C LEU A 53 7.71 3.54 -1.16
N HIS A 54 6.62 3.08 -1.78
CA HIS A 54 5.27 3.23 -1.22
C HIS A 54 4.71 1.92 -0.68
N LEU A 55 4.89 0.79 -1.38
CA LEU A 55 4.34 -0.48 -0.93
C LEU A 55 5.27 -1.22 0.02
N GLU A 56 6.46 -1.60 -0.46
CA GLU A 56 7.41 -2.37 0.34
C GLU A 56 7.77 -1.64 1.63
N ASP A 57 8.09 -0.35 1.54
CA ASP A 57 8.42 0.46 2.72
C ASP A 57 7.27 0.49 3.74
N SER A 58 6.03 0.72 3.30
CA SER A 58 4.86 0.69 4.18
C SER A 58 4.66 -0.68 4.84
N TRP A 59 4.82 -1.77 4.09
CA TRP A 59 4.57 -3.12 4.57
C TRP A 59 5.62 -3.64 5.56
N ARG A 60 6.80 -3.02 5.63
CA ARG A 60 7.80 -3.35 6.66
C ARG A 60 7.28 -3.15 8.09
N ALA A 61 6.24 -2.33 8.27
CA ALA A 61 5.58 -2.17 9.57
C ALA A 61 4.73 -3.39 9.97
N VAL A 62 4.27 -4.23 9.04
CA VAL A 62 3.30 -5.33 9.29
C VAL A 62 3.72 -6.25 10.44
N PRO A 63 4.98 -6.73 10.55
CA PRO A 63 5.39 -7.63 11.63
C PRO A 63 5.40 -6.98 13.02
N HIS A 64 5.35 -5.65 13.08
CA HIS A 64 5.46 -4.87 14.31
C HIS A 64 4.10 -4.37 14.82
N ILE A 65 3.03 -4.54 14.02
CA ILE A 65 1.68 -4.09 14.38
C ILE A 65 0.93 -5.28 15.00
N PRO A 66 0.43 -5.16 16.25
CA PRO A 66 -0.38 -6.21 16.89
C PRO A 66 -1.59 -6.61 16.04
N GLN A 67 -2.10 -7.81 16.28
CA GLN A 67 -3.36 -8.25 15.69
C GLN A 67 -4.53 -7.40 16.18
N ASP A 68 -5.50 -7.12 15.30
CA ASP A 68 -6.73 -6.34 15.58
C ASP A 68 -6.45 -4.94 16.15
N ALA A 69 -5.28 -4.38 15.82
CA ALA A 69 -4.87 -3.07 16.33
C ALA A 69 -5.68 -1.93 15.69
N ARG A 70 -5.93 -0.89 16.49
CA ARG A 70 -6.38 0.42 16.01
C ARG A 70 -5.16 1.24 15.62
N LEU A 71 -5.12 1.71 14.39
CA LEU A 71 -4.01 2.47 13.83
C LEU A 71 -4.51 3.82 13.34
N VAL A 72 -3.79 4.88 13.71
CA VAL A 72 -4.03 6.22 13.18
C VAL A 72 -2.85 6.58 12.29
N ASP A 73 -3.13 6.93 11.04
CA ASP A 73 -2.14 7.39 10.07
C ASP A 73 -2.17 8.91 9.94
N LEU A 74 -1.28 9.58 10.67
CA LEU A 74 -1.23 11.04 10.72
C LEU A 74 -0.43 11.60 9.55
N GLY A 75 -1.08 12.42 8.72
CA GLY A 75 -0.42 13.05 7.58
C GLY A 75 -0.27 12.11 6.38
N THR A 76 -1.17 11.15 6.24
CA THR A 76 -1.15 10.07 5.23
C THR A 76 -1.02 10.54 3.77
N GLY A 77 -1.36 11.80 3.49
CA GLY A 77 -1.29 12.40 2.16
C GLY A 77 -2.10 11.58 1.13
N ALA A 78 -1.39 10.82 0.30
CA ALA A 78 -1.99 9.95 -0.71
C ALA A 78 -2.58 8.63 -0.15
N GLY A 79 -2.55 8.44 1.18
CA GLY A 79 -3.07 7.25 1.85
C GLY A 79 -1.98 6.27 2.30
N PHE A 80 -0.72 6.70 2.38
CA PHE A 80 0.40 5.86 2.83
C PHE A 80 0.85 6.24 4.25
N PRO A 81 1.19 5.26 5.10
CA PRO A 81 1.12 3.80 4.86
C PRO A 81 -0.28 3.18 5.09
N GLY A 82 -1.24 3.94 5.63
CA GLY A 82 -2.48 3.41 6.22
C GLY A 82 -3.36 2.58 5.28
N LEU A 83 -3.64 3.04 4.06
CA LEU A 83 -4.49 2.31 3.12
C LEU A 83 -3.86 1.01 2.66
N VAL A 84 -2.55 1.03 2.36
CA VAL A 84 -1.86 -0.18 1.89
C VAL A 84 -1.60 -1.19 3.00
N LEU A 85 -1.47 -0.73 4.25
CA LEU A 85 -1.49 -1.59 5.42
C LEU A 85 -2.85 -2.26 5.60
N ARG A 86 -3.96 -1.50 5.49
CA ARG A 86 -5.31 -2.05 5.60
C ARG A 86 -5.61 -3.11 4.54
N LEU A 87 -5.11 -2.93 3.32
CA LEU A 87 -5.29 -3.89 2.22
C LEU A 87 -4.59 -5.24 2.46
N VAL A 88 -3.46 -5.25 3.18
CA VAL A 88 -2.71 -6.50 3.49
C VAL A 88 -2.99 -7.04 4.88
N ARG A 89 -3.59 -6.23 5.75
CA ARG A 89 -4.02 -6.59 7.10
C ARG A 89 -5.49 -6.15 7.32
N PRO A 90 -6.47 -6.92 6.81
CA PRO A 90 -7.89 -6.65 6.96
C PRO A 90 -8.42 -6.77 8.40
N ASP A 91 -7.55 -7.05 9.37
CA ASP A 91 -7.84 -6.98 10.80
C ASP A 91 -7.60 -5.57 11.40
N LEU A 92 -6.79 -4.71 10.75
CA LEU A 92 -6.46 -3.38 11.30
C LEU A 92 -7.60 -2.37 11.19
N ASP A 93 -8.00 -1.76 12.29
CA ASP A 93 -8.94 -0.63 12.28
C ASP A 93 -8.16 0.67 12.04
N VAL A 94 -8.07 1.08 10.77
CA VAL A 94 -7.25 2.22 10.33
C VAL A 94 -8.09 3.49 10.22
N THR A 95 -7.66 4.54 10.91
CA THR A 95 -8.14 5.92 10.75
C THR A 95 -7.07 6.75 10.04
N LEU A 96 -7.48 7.54 9.04
CA LEU A 96 -6.62 8.42 8.24
C LEU A 96 -6.78 9.89 8.65
#